data_AF-A0AA95M2P5-F1
#
_entry.id   AF-A0AA95M2P5-F1
#
_cell.length_a   1.000
_cell.length_b   1.000
_cell.length_c   1.000
_cell.angle_alpha   90.00
_cell.angle_beta   90.00
_cell.angle_gamma   90.00
#
_symmetry.space_group_name_H-M   'P 1'
#
loop_
_entity.id
_entity.type
_entity.pdbx_description
1 polymer ?
#
loop_
_entity_poly.entity_id
_entity_poly.type
_entity_poly.pdbx_seq_one_letter_code
_entity_poly.pdbx_strand_id
1 'polypeptide(L)'
;MIRTEEMILNVGPQHPSTHGVFRLVVKIDGEIITEATPVIGYLHRGTEKLAENLQYTQIIPYTDRMDYLSSMTNNYVICHAVETMMGIEVPERADFLRVIAMELNRIASHLVAWGTYILDLGATSPFIYAFRDREMIINMLNELSGARLTFNYMRVGGVKWDAPEGWIEKVGSFVPYLRGQLKGYHELVSGNEIFLDRVKGIGKYTKEEALQYSLSGPNLRSTGVKWDLRKDEPYSVYNRFEFDVPTSEEGDCLARYHLRLAEIEQSLNILEQAVEQFPAEGPILAKVPKIIKAPKGEAFVRIESPRGEIGCYIYSDGKKEPYRLKFRRPSFYNLQILPKLLKGENIANMIAILGAVDIVLGEVDG
;
A
#
# COMPACT_ATOMS: atom_id res chain seq x y z
N MET A 1 39.38 -1.26 25.83
CA MET A 1 37.92 -1.11 25.73
C MET A 1 37.30 -2.13 26.67
N ILE A 2 36.41 -1.69 27.56
CA ILE A 2 35.66 -2.58 28.44
C ILE A 2 34.71 -3.37 27.54
N ARG A 3 34.74 -4.70 27.60
CA ARG A 3 33.84 -5.57 26.85
C ARG A 3 32.50 -5.55 27.58
N THR A 4 31.55 -4.81 27.04
CA THR A 4 30.14 -4.85 27.44
C THR A 4 29.52 -6.17 26.98
N GLU A 5 28.67 -6.76 27.82
CA GLU A 5 27.95 -7.98 27.46
C GLU A 5 26.85 -7.64 26.45
N GLU A 6 26.85 -8.33 25.31
CA GLU A 6 25.80 -8.17 24.32
C GLU A 6 24.52 -8.84 24.84
N MET A 7 23.41 -8.11 24.82
CA MET A 7 22.10 -8.62 25.20
C MET A 7 21.26 -8.93 23.96
N ILE A 8 20.55 -10.05 23.99
CA ILE A 8 19.55 -10.38 22.97
C ILE A 8 18.19 -9.97 23.50
N LEU A 9 17.52 -9.05 22.79
CA LEU A 9 16.17 -8.59 23.09
C LEU A 9 15.19 -9.08 22.03
N ASN A 10 14.04 -9.57 22.47
CA ASN A 10 12.94 -9.95 21.60
C ASN A 10 11.88 -8.85 21.63
N VAL A 11 11.69 -8.19 20.50
CA VAL A 11 10.64 -7.18 20.31
C VAL A 11 9.51 -7.85 19.54
N GLY A 12 8.39 -8.11 20.21
CA GLY A 12 7.28 -8.89 19.65
C GLY A 12 7.33 -10.40 20.01
N PRO A 13 6.42 -11.23 19.49
CA PRO A 13 5.45 -10.95 18.43
C PRO A 13 4.26 -10.07 18.86
N GLN A 14 4.09 -9.85 20.17
CA GLN A 14 3.09 -8.95 20.72
C GLN A 14 3.77 -7.68 21.24
N HIS A 15 3.71 -6.61 20.47
CA HIS A 15 4.18 -5.28 20.86
C HIS A 15 3.34 -4.20 20.15
N PRO A 16 2.96 -3.08 20.80
CA PRO A 16 2.12 -2.06 20.17
C PRO A 16 2.71 -1.52 18.85
N SER A 17 4.00 -1.23 18.83
CA SER A 17 4.71 -0.64 17.68
C SER A 17 5.09 -1.62 16.57
N THR A 18 4.72 -2.91 16.68
CA THR A 18 4.95 -3.88 15.59
C THR A 18 3.74 -4.04 14.68
N HIS A 19 2.64 -3.30 14.95
CA HIS A 19 1.40 -3.24 14.14
C HIS A 19 0.90 -4.61 13.67
N GLY A 20 0.87 -5.56 14.59
CA GLY A 20 0.46 -6.95 14.36
C GLY A 20 1.48 -7.94 14.93
N VAL A 21 1.55 -9.13 14.33
CA VAL A 21 2.37 -10.24 14.79
C VAL A 21 3.75 -10.26 14.11
N PHE A 22 4.66 -9.42 14.57
CA PHE A 22 6.02 -9.34 14.05
C PHE A 22 7.02 -9.42 15.19
N ARG A 23 8.02 -10.30 15.03
CA ARG A 23 9.08 -10.48 16.01
C ARG A 23 10.39 -10.02 15.41
N LEU A 24 11.03 -9.07 16.06
CA LEU A 24 12.36 -8.60 15.74
C LEU A 24 13.31 -9.02 16.86
N VAL A 25 14.28 -9.86 16.53
CA VAL A 25 15.33 -10.26 17.47
C VAL A 25 16.49 -9.29 17.28
N VAL A 26 16.73 -8.43 18.25
CA VAL A 26 17.84 -7.47 18.22
C VAL A 26 18.92 -7.88 19.19
N LYS A 27 20.16 -7.81 18.74
CA LYS A 27 21.34 -7.92 19.58
C LYS A 27 21.84 -6.51 19.85
N ILE A 28 22.01 -6.16 21.11
CA ILE A 28 22.39 -4.81 21.52
C ILE A 28 23.64 -4.82 22.39
N ASP A 29 24.44 -3.78 22.21
CA ASP A 29 25.57 -3.42 23.07
C ASP A 29 25.23 -2.08 23.74
N GLY A 30 24.83 -2.13 25.01
CA GLY A 30 24.21 -1.00 25.68
C GLY A 30 22.90 -0.60 25.01
N GLU A 31 22.88 0.57 24.37
CA GLU A 31 21.72 1.09 23.63
C GLU A 31 21.86 0.92 22.11
N ILE A 32 23.03 0.48 21.62
CA ILE A 32 23.32 0.40 20.19
C ILE A 32 22.99 -0.99 19.66
N ILE A 33 22.26 -1.06 18.56
CA ILE A 33 21.91 -2.31 17.89
C ILE A 33 23.11 -2.79 17.06
N THR A 34 23.62 -3.99 17.35
CA THR A 34 24.71 -4.61 16.59
C THR A 34 24.22 -5.51 15.47
N GLU A 35 23.08 -6.16 15.68
CA GLU A 35 22.43 -7.08 14.74
C GLU A 35 20.91 -7.04 14.93
N ALA A 36 20.15 -7.16 13.85
CA ALA A 36 18.70 -7.22 13.89
C ALA A 36 18.20 -8.29 12.92
N THR A 37 17.43 -9.26 13.44
CA THR A 37 16.87 -10.38 12.67
C THR A 37 15.34 -10.32 12.70
N PRO A 38 14.68 -9.94 11.59
CA PRO A 38 13.24 -10.00 11.47
C PRO A 38 12.78 -11.46 11.33
N VAL A 39 11.92 -11.90 12.25
CA VAL A 39 11.28 -13.21 12.23
C VAL A 39 9.84 -13.01 11.75
N ILE A 40 9.60 -13.45 10.52
CA ILE A 40 8.32 -13.36 9.81
C ILE A 40 7.64 -14.72 9.73
N GLY A 41 6.41 -14.77 9.20
CA GLY A 41 5.64 -16.00 8.99
C GLY A 41 4.58 -16.29 10.05
N TYR A 42 4.44 -15.45 11.08
CA TYR A 42 3.41 -15.61 12.11
C TYR A 42 2.00 -15.46 11.55
N LEU A 43 1.83 -14.72 10.44
CA LEU A 43 0.55 -14.55 9.76
C LEU A 43 0.48 -15.31 8.42
N HIS A 44 1.36 -16.30 8.22
CA HIS A 44 1.37 -17.10 7.00
C HIS A 44 0.13 -18.01 6.95
N ARG A 45 -0.66 -17.90 5.89
CA ARG A 45 -1.93 -18.63 5.71
C ARG A 45 -1.93 -19.54 4.49
N GLY A 46 -0.81 -19.62 3.77
CA GLY A 46 -0.73 -20.38 2.52
C GLY A 46 -1.70 -19.87 1.45
N THR A 47 -1.93 -18.55 1.36
CA THR A 47 -2.95 -17.98 0.45
C THR A 47 -2.70 -18.37 -1.00
N GLU A 48 -1.44 -18.37 -1.44
CA GLU A 48 -1.06 -18.79 -2.79
C GLU A 48 -1.33 -20.28 -3.03
N LYS A 49 -1.21 -21.13 -1.98
CA LYS A 49 -1.53 -22.56 -2.08
C LYS A 49 -3.04 -22.80 -2.10
N LEU A 50 -3.81 -22.03 -1.35
CA LEU A 50 -5.27 -22.06 -1.40
C LEU A 50 -5.77 -21.62 -2.77
N ALA A 51 -5.15 -20.60 -3.37
CA ALA A 51 -5.51 -20.08 -4.69
C ALA A 51 -5.42 -21.14 -5.80
N GLU A 52 -4.48 -22.09 -5.72
CA GLU A 52 -4.35 -23.20 -6.70
C GLU A 52 -5.59 -24.11 -6.76
N ASN A 53 -6.41 -24.14 -5.72
CA ASN A 53 -7.64 -24.95 -5.65
C ASN A 53 -8.92 -24.11 -5.79
N LEU A 54 -8.80 -22.82 -6.11
CA LEU A 54 -9.92 -21.89 -6.18
C LEU A 54 -10.07 -21.32 -7.59
N GLN A 55 -11.31 -21.02 -7.97
CA GLN A 55 -11.55 -20.33 -9.24
C GLN A 55 -11.05 -18.88 -9.17
N TYR A 56 -10.67 -18.29 -10.30
CA TYR A 56 -10.18 -16.89 -10.35
C TYR A 56 -11.06 -15.90 -9.58
N THR A 57 -12.39 -16.01 -9.67
CA THR A 57 -13.35 -15.16 -8.96
C THR A 57 -13.37 -15.41 -7.45
N GLN A 58 -13.06 -16.62 -7.00
CA GLN A 58 -13.00 -17.02 -5.59
C GLN A 58 -11.68 -16.60 -4.92
N ILE A 59 -10.65 -16.27 -5.71
CA ILE A 59 -9.35 -15.79 -5.20
C ILE A 59 -9.42 -14.33 -4.77
N ILE A 60 -10.24 -13.51 -5.45
CA ILE A 60 -10.36 -12.06 -5.19
C ILE A 60 -10.50 -11.72 -3.69
N PRO A 61 -11.40 -12.35 -2.90
CA PRO A 61 -11.57 -12.03 -1.47
C PRO A 61 -10.35 -12.36 -0.59
N TYR A 62 -9.44 -13.22 -1.06
CA TYR A 62 -8.19 -13.48 -0.34
C TYR A 62 -7.20 -12.33 -0.50
N THR A 63 -7.24 -11.63 -1.64
CA THR A 63 -6.37 -10.47 -1.90
C THR A 63 -6.74 -9.26 -1.02
N ASP A 64 -8.02 -9.13 -0.62
CA ASP A 64 -8.45 -8.14 0.40
C ASP A 64 -7.71 -8.31 1.73
N ARG A 65 -7.26 -9.53 2.04
CA ARG A 65 -6.66 -9.88 3.33
C ARG A 65 -5.15 -9.87 3.30
N MET A 66 -4.54 -9.61 2.15
CA MET A 66 -3.09 -9.46 2.01
C MET A 66 -2.68 -8.14 2.66
N ASP A 67 -2.84 -7.02 1.95
CA ASP A 67 -2.84 -5.69 2.57
C ASP A 67 -4.28 -5.23 2.82
N TYR A 68 -4.73 -5.39 4.06
CA TYR A 68 -6.08 -5.02 4.51
C TYR A 68 -6.30 -3.50 4.60
N LEU A 69 -5.24 -2.70 4.43
CA LEU A 69 -5.34 -1.24 4.34
C LEU A 69 -5.56 -0.78 2.90
N SER A 70 -5.17 -1.58 1.89
CA SER A 70 -5.28 -1.25 0.47
C SER A 70 -6.02 -2.33 -0.36
N SER A 71 -7.03 -2.95 0.23
CA SER A 71 -7.83 -4.07 -0.32
C SER A 71 -8.26 -3.89 -1.79
N MET A 72 -8.71 -2.68 -2.18
CA MET A 72 -9.15 -2.40 -3.56
C MET A 72 -8.04 -2.58 -4.59
N THR A 73 -6.82 -2.16 -4.24
CA THR A 73 -5.65 -2.26 -5.13
C THR A 73 -5.23 -3.72 -5.28
N ASN A 74 -5.24 -4.49 -4.19
CA ASN A 74 -4.94 -5.91 -4.22
C ASN A 74 -5.97 -6.73 -5.00
N ASN A 75 -7.24 -6.36 -4.92
CA ASN A 75 -8.26 -6.97 -5.78
C ASN A 75 -8.03 -6.66 -7.25
N TYR A 76 -7.60 -5.43 -7.54
CA TYR A 76 -7.35 -5.00 -8.92
C TYR A 76 -6.18 -5.77 -9.54
N VAL A 77 -5.06 -6.01 -8.84
CA VAL A 77 -3.89 -6.69 -9.44
C VAL A 77 -4.23 -8.08 -10.00
N ILE A 78 -5.06 -8.85 -9.29
CA ILE A 78 -5.49 -10.18 -9.76
C ILE A 78 -6.50 -10.08 -10.90
N CYS A 79 -7.43 -9.12 -10.86
CA CYS A 79 -8.36 -8.89 -11.96
C CYS A 79 -7.62 -8.48 -13.22
N HIS A 80 -6.67 -7.55 -13.09
CA HIS A 80 -5.83 -7.06 -14.18
C HIS A 80 -4.99 -8.19 -14.79
N ALA A 81 -4.38 -9.04 -13.96
CA ALA A 81 -3.61 -10.19 -14.45
C ALA A 81 -4.45 -11.13 -15.34
N VAL A 82 -5.67 -11.43 -14.89
CA VAL A 82 -6.59 -12.30 -15.62
C VAL A 82 -7.14 -11.62 -16.87
N GLU A 83 -7.46 -10.32 -16.80
CA GLU A 83 -7.90 -9.50 -17.94
C GLU A 83 -6.82 -9.46 -19.04
N THR A 84 -5.56 -9.25 -18.66
CA THR A 84 -4.41 -9.27 -19.59
C THR A 84 -4.24 -10.64 -20.23
N MET A 85 -4.34 -11.73 -19.46
CA MET A 85 -4.25 -13.08 -20.03
C MET A 85 -5.37 -13.38 -21.03
N MET A 86 -6.57 -12.86 -20.78
CA MET A 86 -7.75 -13.11 -21.62
C MET A 86 -7.92 -12.09 -22.76
N GLY A 87 -7.14 -11.01 -22.79
CA GLY A 87 -7.32 -9.90 -23.73
C GLY A 87 -8.68 -9.22 -23.58
N ILE A 88 -9.18 -9.07 -22.35
CA ILE A 88 -10.48 -8.43 -22.09
C ILE A 88 -10.30 -6.92 -22.02
N GLU A 89 -11.02 -6.19 -22.87
CA GLU A 89 -11.18 -4.74 -22.74
C GLU A 89 -12.27 -4.42 -21.71
N VAL A 90 -11.90 -3.61 -20.72
CA VAL A 90 -12.78 -3.19 -19.64
C VAL A 90 -13.53 -1.92 -20.08
N PRO A 91 -14.82 -1.78 -19.77
CA PRO A 91 -15.55 -0.55 -20.06
C PRO A 91 -14.95 0.66 -19.35
N GLU A 92 -14.96 1.79 -20.03
CA GLU A 92 -14.40 3.06 -19.54
C GLU A 92 -14.98 3.47 -18.18
N ARG A 93 -16.31 3.42 -18.01
CA ARG A 93 -16.97 3.72 -16.73
C ARG A 93 -16.45 2.84 -15.58
N ALA A 94 -16.22 1.56 -15.85
CA ALA A 94 -15.69 0.63 -14.85
C ALA A 94 -14.24 0.97 -14.47
N ASP A 95 -13.42 1.39 -15.43
CA ASP A 95 -12.05 1.83 -15.18
C ASP A 95 -12.00 3.12 -14.34
N PHE A 96 -12.86 4.10 -14.61
CA PHE A 96 -12.97 5.28 -13.77
C PHE A 96 -13.38 4.94 -12.33
N LEU A 97 -14.38 4.06 -12.15
CA LEU A 97 -14.79 3.58 -10.82
C LEU A 97 -13.66 2.86 -10.09
N ARG A 98 -12.85 2.06 -10.82
CA ARG A 98 -11.68 1.37 -10.28
C ARG A 98 -10.64 2.37 -9.79
N VAL A 99 -10.28 3.36 -10.61
CA VAL A 99 -9.29 4.38 -10.25
C VAL A 99 -9.76 5.19 -9.04
N ILE A 100 -11.00 5.66 -9.03
CA ILE A 100 -11.55 6.42 -7.89
C ILE A 100 -11.50 5.56 -6.61
N ALA A 101 -11.94 4.30 -6.67
CA ALA A 101 -11.89 3.40 -5.53
C ALA A 101 -10.46 3.10 -5.05
N MET A 102 -9.51 2.91 -5.96
CA MET A 102 -8.09 2.68 -5.64
C MET A 102 -7.44 3.91 -5.02
N GLU A 103 -7.67 5.11 -5.56
CA GLU A 103 -7.07 6.36 -5.03
C GLU A 103 -7.69 6.77 -3.70
N LEU A 104 -9.01 6.61 -3.51
CA LEU A 104 -9.64 6.73 -2.19
C LEU A 104 -9.01 5.77 -1.19
N ASN A 105 -8.81 4.50 -1.59
CA ASN A 105 -8.21 3.52 -0.70
C ASN A 105 -6.71 3.82 -0.45
N ARG A 106 -5.98 4.39 -1.41
CA ARG A 106 -4.59 4.86 -1.25
C ARG A 106 -4.50 5.94 -0.18
N ILE A 107 -5.37 6.95 -0.26
CA ILE A 107 -5.46 8.02 0.75
C ILE A 107 -5.77 7.40 2.12
N ALA A 108 -6.78 6.53 2.23
CA ALA A 108 -7.12 5.87 3.48
C ALA A 108 -5.96 5.04 4.06
N SER A 109 -5.14 4.42 3.22
CA SER A 109 -3.94 3.68 3.63
C SER A 109 -2.84 4.62 4.15
N HIS A 110 -2.55 5.71 3.44
CA HIS A 110 -1.54 6.68 3.87
C HIS A 110 -1.95 7.42 5.15
N LEU A 111 -3.25 7.66 5.38
CA LEU A 111 -3.73 8.22 6.65
C LEU A 111 -3.45 7.28 7.83
N VAL A 112 -3.60 5.96 7.65
CA VAL A 112 -3.20 4.98 8.69
C VAL A 112 -1.69 5.02 8.89
N ALA A 113 -0.90 4.98 7.81
CA ALA A 113 0.55 5.03 7.90
C ALA A 113 1.02 6.29 8.65
N TRP A 114 0.50 7.47 8.30
CA TRP A 114 0.80 8.74 8.96
C TRP A 114 0.37 8.74 10.43
N GLY A 115 -0.90 8.40 10.70
CA GLY A 115 -1.45 8.43 12.06
C GLY A 115 -0.77 7.45 13.01
N THR A 116 -0.52 6.21 12.57
CA THR A 116 0.15 5.18 13.39
C THR A 116 1.64 5.48 13.57
N TYR A 117 2.30 6.01 12.55
CA TYR A 117 3.70 6.43 12.66
C TYR A 117 3.91 7.49 13.74
N ILE A 118 3.02 8.49 13.80
CA ILE A 118 3.11 9.54 14.80
C ILE A 118 2.71 9.03 16.20
N LEU A 119 1.74 8.12 16.27
CA LEU A 119 1.34 7.45 17.52
C LEU A 119 2.52 6.69 18.15
N ASP A 120 3.26 5.94 17.33
CA ASP A 120 4.43 5.19 17.76
C ASP A 120 5.58 6.09 18.25
N LEU A 121 5.66 7.31 17.73
CA LEU A 121 6.60 8.33 18.19
C LEU A 121 6.13 9.06 19.45
N GLY A 122 4.88 8.82 19.89
CA GLY A 122 4.33 9.27 21.17
C GLY A 122 3.17 10.27 21.08
N ALA A 123 2.77 10.71 19.88
CA ALA A 123 1.72 11.72 19.73
C ALA A 123 0.37 11.11 19.30
N THR A 124 -0.64 11.26 20.16
CA THR A 124 -1.95 10.59 20.02
C THR A 124 -2.99 11.38 19.22
N SER A 125 -2.98 12.72 19.30
CA SER A 125 -4.00 13.55 18.61
C SER A 125 -4.00 13.39 17.09
N PRO A 126 -2.84 13.38 16.38
CA PRO A 126 -2.80 13.19 14.93
C PRO A 126 -3.46 11.88 14.48
N PHE A 127 -3.29 10.81 15.25
CA PHE A 127 -3.91 9.51 14.98
C PHE A 127 -5.44 9.60 14.96
N ILE A 128 -6.05 10.32 15.91
CA ILE A 128 -7.51 10.48 15.97
C ILE A 128 -8.03 11.28 14.77
N TYR A 129 -7.33 12.34 14.36
CA TYR A 129 -7.72 13.13 13.20
C TYR A 129 -7.62 12.31 11.91
N ALA A 130 -6.53 11.57 11.74
CA ALA A 130 -6.35 10.66 10.60
C ALA A 130 -7.48 9.64 10.50
N PHE A 131 -7.91 9.06 11.63
CA PHE A 131 -8.97 8.07 11.67
C PHE A 131 -10.35 8.66 11.41
N ARG A 132 -10.61 9.89 11.86
CA ARG A 132 -11.84 10.62 11.52
C ARG A 132 -11.98 10.81 10.00
N ASP A 133 -10.91 11.28 9.35
CA ASP A 133 -10.94 11.55 7.92
C ASP A 133 -10.96 10.25 7.11
N ARG A 134 -10.22 9.23 7.57
CA ARG A 134 -10.28 7.88 7.02
C ARG A 134 -11.70 7.30 7.09
N GLU A 135 -12.41 7.52 8.20
CA GLU A 135 -13.77 7.01 8.38
C GLU A 135 -14.74 7.56 7.31
N MET A 136 -14.57 8.81 6.88
CA MET A 136 -15.34 9.37 5.76
C MET A 136 -15.11 8.59 4.46
N ILE A 137 -13.85 8.25 4.16
CA ILE A 137 -13.49 7.43 3.00
C ILE A 137 -14.07 6.02 3.11
N ILE A 138 -13.95 5.38 4.27
CA ILE A 138 -14.50 4.04 4.48
C ILE A 138 -16.02 4.02 4.31
N ASN A 139 -16.72 5.08 4.73
CA ASN A 139 -18.16 5.19 4.50
C ASN A 139 -18.50 5.30 3.00
N MET A 140 -17.73 6.08 2.22
CA MET A 140 -17.90 6.13 0.76
C MET A 140 -17.61 4.78 0.09
N LEU A 141 -16.57 4.06 0.51
CA LEU A 141 -16.27 2.72 -0.01
C LEU A 141 -17.30 1.67 0.43
N ASN A 142 -17.90 1.84 1.61
CA ASN A 142 -18.99 1.00 2.09
C ASN A 142 -20.29 1.24 1.31
N GLU A 143 -20.60 2.47 0.93
CA GLU A 143 -21.71 2.78 0.03
C GLU A 143 -21.55 2.11 -1.34
N LEU A 144 -20.31 1.96 -1.81
CA LEU A 144 -19.99 1.32 -3.08
C LEU A 144 -20.01 -0.22 -3.04
N SER A 145 -19.62 -0.82 -1.91
CA SER A 145 -19.34 -2.27 -1.82
C SER A 145 -20.16 -3.03 -0.77
N GLY A 146 -20.84 -2.34 0.13
CA GLY A 146 -21.56 -2.92 1.27
C GLY A 146 -20.66 -3.48 2.39
N ALA A 147 -19.34 -3.24 2.33
CA ALA A 147 -18.38 -3.66 3.34
C ALA A 147 -17.43 -2.52 3.73
N ARG A 148 -16.79 -2.63 4.91
CA ARG A 148 -15.98 -1.54 5.50
C ARG A 148 -14.46 -1.77 5.48
N LEU A 149 -14.00 -2.95 5.08
CA LEU A 149 -12.57 -3.28 5.07
C LEU A 149 -12.22 -4.26 3.93
N THR A 150 -12.89 -5.41 3.91
CA THR A 150 -12.78 -6.38 2.82
C THR A 150 -13.87 -6.09 1.79
N PHE A 151 -13.60 -5.13 0.92
CA PHE A 151 -14.61 -4.56 0.03
C PHE A 151 -15.06 -5.53 -1.06
N ASN A 152 -14.15 -6.36 -1.57
CA ASN A 152 -14.47 -7.36 -2.61
C ASN A 152 -15.29 -6.75 -3.77
N TYR A 153 -14.88 -5.58 -4.24
CA TYR A 153 -15.62 -4.78 -5.22
C TYR A 153 -15.17 -5.03 -6.67
N MET A 154 -13.86 -5.20 -6.88
CA MET A 154 -13.31 -5.42 -8.22
C MET A 154 -13.72 -6.79 -8.76
N ARG A 155 -14.01 -6.88 -10.06
CA ARG A 155 -14.36 -8.13 -10.74
C ARG A 155 -13.56 -8.25 -12.02
N VAL A 156 -13.25 -9.47 -12.45
CA VAL A 156 -12.68 -9.70 -13.79
C VAL A 156 -13.66 -9.15 -14.83
N GLY A 157 -13.20 -8.19 -15.64
CA GLY A 157 -13.96 -7.48 -16.65
C GLY A 157 -14.63 -6.18 -16.19
N GLY A 158 -14.44 -5.73 -14.94
CA GLY A 158 -14.98 -4.44 -14.48
C GLY A 158 -15.20 -4.36 -12.97
N VAL A 159 -16.38 -3.91 -12.56
CA VAL A 159 -16.76 -3.74 -11.15
C VAL A 159 -18.07 -4.46 -10.84
N LYS A 160 -18.31 -4.75 -9.55
CA LYS A 160 -19.50 -5.51 -9.14
C LYS A 160 -20.80 -4.70 -9.18
N TRP A 161 -20.75 -3.45 -8.74
CA TRP A 161 -21.88 -2.54 -8.66
C TRP A 161 -21.50 -1.16 -9.18
N ASP A 162 -22.48 -0.43 -9.69
CA ASP A 162 -22.28 0.96 -10.09
C ASP A 162 -22.26 1.88 -8.85
N ALA A 163 -21.76 3.11 -9.03
CA ALA A 163 -21.83 4.14 -8.00
C ALA A 163 -23.30 4.49 -7.69
N PRO A 164 -23.69 4.57 -6.40
CA PRO A 164 -25.01 5.09 -6.02
C PRO A 164 -25.23 6.53 -6.51
N GLU A 165 -26.51 6.93 -6.62
CA GLU A 165 -26.87 8.30 -6.96
C GLU A 165 -26.28 9.29 -5.94
N GLY A 166 -25.66 10.38 -6.43
CA GLY A 166 -25.01 11.39 -5.58
C GLY A 166 -23.62 11.01 -5.06
N TRP A 167 -23.12 9.80 -5.35
CA TRP A 167 -21.84 9.33 -4.80
C TRP A 167 -20.63 10.06 -5.40
N ILE A 168 -20.66 10.35 -6.70
CA ILE A 168 -19.56 11.03 -7.41
C ILE A 168 -19.42 12.48 -6.91
N GLU A 169 -20.55 13.16 -6.72
CA GLU A 169 -20.60 14.52 -6.15
C GLU A 169 -20.07 14.53 -4.71
N LYS A 170 -20.37 13.49 -3.93
CA LYS A 170 -19.84 13.32 -2.58
C LYS A 170 -18.32 13.17 -2.57
N VAL A 171 -17.76 12.36 -3.47
CA VAL A 171 -16.31 12.26 -3.67
C VAL A 171 -15.72 13.63 -4.06
N GLY A 172 -16.37 14.34 -4.98
CA GLY A 172 -15.98 15.70 -5.37
C GLY A 172 -15.95 16.70 -4.20
N SER A 173 -16.93 16.62 -3.29
CA SER A 173 -16.98 17.46 -2.08
C SER A 173 -15.94 17.10 -1.02
N PHE A 174 -15.49 15.84 -1.00
CA PHE A 174 -14.50 15.34 -0.06
C PHE A 174 -13.09 15.85 -0.38
N VAL A 175 -12.77 16.02 -1.67
CA VAL A 175 -11.46 16.51 -2.12
C VAL A 175 -11.05 17.85 -1.47
N PRO A 176 -11.84 18.94 -1.57
CA PRO A 176 -11.48 20.22 -0.94
C PRO A 176 -11.48 20.14 0.59
N TYR A 177 -12.35 19.31 1.18
CA TYR A 177 -12.34 19.08 2.63
C TYR A 177 -11.00 18.49 3.09
N LEU A 178 -10.53 17.41 2.47
CA LEU A 178 -9.29 16.75 2.88
C LEU A 178 -8.07 17.63 2.62
N ARG A 179 -8.02 18.37 1.50
CA ARG A 179 -6.97 19.39 1.26
C ARG A 179 -6.90 20.41 2.39
N GLY A 180 -8.05 20.83 2.93
CA GLY A 180 -8.12 21.70 4.11
C GLY A 180 -7.52 21.04 5.36
N GLN A 181 -7.81 19.76 5.60
CA GLN A 181 -7.27 19.03 6.76
C GLN A 181 -5.76 18.77 6.65
N LEU A 182 -5.25 18.48 5.45
CA LEU A 182 -3.81 18.27 5.22
C LEU A 182 -2.96 19.48 5.62
N LYS A 183 -3.44 20.71 5.39
CA LYS A 183 -2.78 21.93 5.86
C LYS A 183 -2.62 21.92 7.39
N GLY A 184 -3.69 21.56 8.10
CA GLY A 184 -3.65 21.38 9.56
C GLY A 184 -2.69 20.28 10.01
N TYR A 185 -2.58 19.18 9.25
CA TYR A 185 -1.60 18.11 9.53
C TYR A 185 -0.15 18.59 9.38
N HIS A 186 0.11 19.41 8.35
CA HIS A 186 1.42 20.02 8.18
C HIS A 186 1.76 20.98 9.31
N GLU A 187 0.83 21.85 9.69
CA GLU A 187 1.01 22.80 10.81
C GLU A 187 1.25 22.10 12.15
N LEU A 188 0.54 20.99 12.40
CA LEU A 188 0.62 20.29 13.69
C LEU A 188 1.92 19.49 13.87
N VAL A 189 2.37 18.81 12.81
CA VAL A 189 3.44 17.79 12.93
C VAL A 189 4.69 18.15 12.14
N SER A 190 4.55 18.64 10.92
CA SER A 190 5.68 18.72 9.98
C SER A 190 6.74 19.75 10.40
N GLY A 191 6.34 20.81 11.08
CA GLY A 191 7.26 21.83 11.62
C GLY A 191 7.67 21.61 13.08
N ASN A 192 7.23 20.53 13.72
CA ASN A 192 7.48 20.30 15.14
C ASN A 192 8.94 19.87 15.39
N GLU A 193 9.66 20.60 16.23
CA GLU A 193 11.08 20.36 16.52
C GLU A 193 11.34 18.98 17.12
N ILE A 194 10.47 18.49 18.02
CA ILE A 194 10.59 17.17 18.64
C ILE A 194 10.43 16.08 17.59
N PHE A 195 9.47 16.25 16.68
CA PHE A 195 9.28 15.29 15.60
C PHE A 195 10.50 15.26 14.66
N LEU A 196 10.98 16.43 14.23
CA LEU A 196 12.14 16.54 13.34
C LEU A 196 13.40 15.91 13.95
N ASP A 197 13.67 16.14 15.24
CA ASP A 197 14.81 15.54 15.95
C ASP A 197 14.75 14.01 15.96
N ARG A 198 13.55 13.42 16.02
CA ARG A 198 13.34 11.97 16.07
C ARG A 198 13.47 11.25 14.73
N VAL A 199 13.32 11.95 13.60
CA VAL A 199 13.18 11.30 12.28
C VAL A 199 14.16 11.81 11.23
N LYS A 200 14.71 13.02 11.40
CA LYS A 200 15.63 13.62 10.42
C LYS A 200 16.98 12.92 10.49
N GLY A 201 17.46 12.44 9.34
CA GLY A 201 18.73 11.70 9.23
C GLY A 201 18.69 10.27 9.79
N ILE A 202 17.57 9.81 10.34
CA ILE A 202 17.41 8.47 10.89
C ILE A 202 16.99 7.48 9.80
N GLY A 203 17.57 6.28 9.81
CA GLY A 203 17.22 5.22 8.86
C GLY A 203 17.49 5.61 7.40
N LYS A 204 18.63 6.27 7.16
CA LYS A 204 19.08 6.73 5.85
C LYS A 204 19.68 5.57 5.03
N TYR A 205 19.40 5.57 3.72
CA TYR A 205 20.02 4.65 2.76
C TYR A 205 20.20 5.33 1.40
N THR A 206 21.11 4.79 0.59
CA THR A 206 21.41 5.34 -0.73
C THR A 206 20.50 4.77 -1.82
N LYS A 207 20.52 5.42 -2.99
CA LYS A 207 19.82 4.95 -4.19
C LYS A 207 20.27 3.56 -4.62
N GLU A 208 21.57 3.30 -4.61
CA GLU A 208 22.15 2.01 -5.00
C GLU A 208 21.63 0.89 -4.10
N GLU A 209 21.56 1.17 -2.80
CA GLU A 209 21.05 0.25 -1.81
C GLU A 209 19.55 0.02 -1.99
N ALA A 210 18.76 1.07 -2.24
CA ALA A 210 17.34 0.94 -2.53
C ALA A 210 17.08 0.01 -3.73
N LEU A 211 17.90 0.12 -4.78
CA LEU A 211 17.82 -0.74 -5.96
C LEU A 211 18.27 -2.19 -5.65
N GLN A 212 19.37 -2.37 -4.91
CA GLN A 212 19.87 -3.70 -4.52
C GLN A 212 18.85 -4.48 -3.68
N TYR A 213 18.16 -3.81 -2.75
CA TYR A 213 17.10 -4.41 -1.94
C TYR A 213 15.76 -4.50 -2.68
N SER A 214 15.68 -4.07 -3.95
CA SER A 214 14.45 -4.04 -4.74
C SER A 214 13.30 -3.30 -4.05
N LEU A 215 13.63 -2.21 -3.34
CA LEU A 215 12.63 -1.34 -2.72
C LEU A 215 11.71 -0.76 -3.78
N SER A 216 10.47 -0.46 -3.41
CA SER A 216 9.49 0.15 -4.31
C SER A 216 8.59 1.14 -3.58
N GLY A 217 7.86 1.95 -4.35
CA GLY A 217 6.94 2.94 -3.78
C GLY A 217 7.65 4.10 -3.06
N PRO A 218 7.06 4.61 -1.96
CA PRO A 218 7.65 5.70 -1.18
C PRO A 218 9.07 5.42 -0.68
N ASN A 219 9.39 4.15 -0.41
CA ASN A 219 10.72 3.75 0.03
C ASN A 219 11.75 4.01 -1.09
N LEU A 220 11.49 3.56 -2.33
CA LEU A 220 12.37 3.83 -3.47
C LEU A 220 12.45 5.33 -3.81
N ARG A 221 11.29 6.01 -3.87
CA ARG A 221 11.18 7.44 -4.21
C ARG A 221 11.87 8.36 -3.20
N SER A 222 12.12 7.88 -1.97
CA SER A 222 12.87 8.63 -0.94
C SER A 222 14.35 8.82 -1.25
N THR A 223 14.88 8.17 -2.30
CA THR A 223 16.30 8.23 -2.71
C THR A 223 16.53 8.90 -4.08
N GLY A 224 15.54 9.63 -4.58
CA GLY A 224 15.62 10.42 -5.82
C GLY A 224 15.30 9.62 -7.08
N VAL A 225 14.88 8.36 -6.92
CA VAL A 225 14.46 7.52 -8.05
C VAL A 225 13.03 7.88 -8.42
N LYS A 226 12.86 8.57 -9.54
CA LYS A 226 11.56 8.84 -10.14
C LYS A 226 11.04 7.59 -10.86
N TRP A 227 10.36 6.73 -10.09
CA TRP A 227 9.73 5.50 -10.58
C TRP A 227 8.33 5.35 -9.98
N ASP A 228 7.32 5.29 -10.84
CA ASP A 228 5.92 5.05 -10.47
C ASP A 228 5.21 4.36 -11.64
N LEU A 229 4.70 3.15 -11.40
CA LEU A 229 4.06 2.36 -12.46
C LEU A 229 2.84 3.04 -13.07
N ARG A 230 2.18 3.97 -12.36
CA ARG A 230 1.03 4.71 -12.92
C ARG A 230 1.44 5.66 -14.05
N LYS A 231 2.71 6.09 -14.10
CA LYS A 231 3.26 6.94 -15.18
C LYS A 231 4.18 6.19 -16.12
N ASP A 232 5.09 5.38 -15.59
CA ASP A 232 6.14 4.72 -16.39
C ASP A 232 5.57 3.53 -17.19
N GLU A 233 4.62 2.79 -16.61
CA GLU A 233 3.94 1.65 -17.23
C GLU A 233 2.43 1.71 -16.98
N PRO A 234 1.74 2.72 -17.56
CA PRO A 234 0.36 3.04 -17.19
C PRO A 234 -0.58 1.87 -17.47
N TYR A 235 -1.41 1.58 -16.48
CA TYR A 235 -2.50 0.62 -16.53
C TYR A 235 -3.85 1.33 -16.33
N SER A 236 -4.97 0.69 -16.68
CA SER A 236 -6.31 1.31 -16.65
C SER A 236 -6.30 2.67 -17.37
N VAL A 237 -6.94 3.69 -16.81
CA VAL A 237 -7.05 5.05 -17.37
C VAL A 237 -6.09 6.06 -16.70
N TYR A 238 -5.04 5.60 -16.01
CA TYR A 238 -4.07 6.51 -15.36
C TYR A 238 -3.34 7.44 -16.33
N ASN A 239 -3.24 7.06 -17.61
CA ASN A 239 -2.65 7.87 -18.68
C ASN A 239 -3.45 9.16 -19.01
N ARG A 240 -4.67 9.32 -18.50
CA ARG A 240 -5.52 10.51 -18.73
C ARG A 240 -5.43 11.54 -17.61
N PHE A 241 -4.75 11.22 -16.53
CA PHE A 241 -4.66 12.09 -15.36
C PHE A 241 -3.27 12.74 -15.28
N GLU A 242 -3.27 14.04 -15.02
CA GLU A 242 -2.07 14.83 -14.80
C GLU A 242 -1.76 14.88 -13.29
N PHE A 243 -0.67 14.24 -12.87
CA PHE A 243 -0.20 14.28 -11.48
C PHE A 243 1.32 14.20 -11.44
N ASP A 244 1.93 14.66 -10.35
CA ASP A 244 3.37 14.57 -10.15
C ASP A 244 3.75 13.35 -9.30
N VAL A 245 4.94 12.80 -9.57
CA VAL A 245 5.52 11.73 -8.75
C VAL A 245 6.47 12.38 -7.76
N PRO A 246 6.11 12.50 -6.47
CA PRO A 246 6.96 13.16 -5.49
C PRO A 246 8.21 12.32 -5.24
N THR A 247 9.37 12.96 -5.16
CA THR A 247 10.66 12.32 -4.88
C THR A 247 11.44 13.16 -3.87
N SER A 248 12.39 12.52 -3.17
CA SER A 248 13.31 13.18 -2.24
C SER A 248 14.69 12.53 -2.39
N GLU A 249 15.77 13.25 -2.13
CA GLU A 249 17.15 12.71 -2.26
C GLU A 249 17.73 12.25 -0.91
N GLU A 250 17.03 12.46 0.20
CA GLU A 250 17.60 12.28 1.54
C GLU A 250 17.64 10.84 2.03
N GLY A 251 16.71 9.99 1.59
CA GLY A 251 16.65 8.56 1.95
C GLY A 251 16.30 8.27 3.42
N ASP A 252 15.95 9.29 4.22
CA ASP A 252 15.68 9.16 5.66
C ASP A 252 14.19 8.98 5.99
N CYS A 253 13.88 8.78 7.27
CA CYS A 253 12.50 8.65 7.74
C CYS A 253 11.66 9.90 7.45
N LEU A 254 12.25 11.09 7.48
CA LEU A 254 11.57 12.36 7.19
C LEU A 254 11.13 12.46 5.71
N ALA A 255 12.01 12.07 4.78
CA ALA A 255 11.70 12.00 3.36
C ALA A 255 10.52 11.07 3.12
N ARG A 256 10.55 9.86 3.69
CA ARG A 256 9.44 8.89 3.60
C ARG A 256 8.13 9.39 4.20
N TYR A 257 8.20 10.20 5.25
CA TYR A 257 7.04 10.86 5.85
C TYR A 257 6.42 11.88 4.89
N HIS A 258 7.23 12.81 4.34
CA HIS A 258 6.75 13.84 3.43
C HIS A 258 6.22 13.26 2.12
N LEU A 259 6.86 12.22 1.59
CA LEU A 259 6.41 11.57 0.36
C LEU A 259 5.00 11.00 0.48
N ARG A 260 4.65 10.38 1.61
CA ARG A 260 3.29 9.86 1.81
C ARG A 260 2.24 10.97 1.87
N LEU A 261 2.55 12.11 2.49
CA LEU A 261 1.65 13.27 2.48
C LEU A 261 1.52 13.89 1.09
N ALA A 262 2.63 14.02 0.36
CA ALA A 262 2.62 14.47 -1.02
C ALA A 262 1.85 13.51 -1.94
N GLU A 263 1.92 12.20 -1.72
CA GLU A 263 1.11 11.23 -2.45
C GLU A 263 -0.38 11.38 -2.17
N ILE A 264 -0.80 11.77 -0.96
CA ILE A 264 -2.20 12.10 -0.69
C ILE A 264 -2.63 13.30 -1.54
N GLU A 265 -1.85 14.38 -1.58
CA GLU A 265 -2.13 15.55 -2.43
C GLU A 265 -2.28 15.15 -3.91
N GLN A 266 -1.39 14.30 -4.42
CA GLN A 266 -1.46 13.84 -5.82
C GLN A 266 -2.65 12.90 -6.07
N SER A 267 -3.00 12.07 -5.09
CA SER A 267 -4.22 11.23 -5.16
C SER A 267 -5.47 12.10 -5.21
N LEU A 268 -5.50 13.21 -4.46
CA LEU A 268 -6.59 14.19 -4.50
C LEU A 268 -6.69 14.89 -5.86
N ASN A 269 -5.56 15.20 -6.50
CA ASN A 269 -5.53 15.75 -7.87
C ASN A 269 -6.10 14.77 -8.90
N ILE A 270 -5.77 13.48 -8.77
CA ILE A 270 -6.32 12.42 -9.63
C ILE A 270 -7.82 12.30 -9.40
N LEU A 271 -8.29 12.32 -8.14
CA LEU A 271 -9.72 12.23 -7.82
C LEU A 271 -10.52 13.40 -8.37
N GLU A 272 -9.99 14.62 -8.29
CA GLU A 272 -10.63 15.82 -8.86
C GLU A 272 -10.84 15.65 -10.37
N GLN A 273 -9.79 15.27 -11.10
CA GLN A 273 -9.87 15.02 -12.55
C GLN A 273 -10.76 13.83 -12.91
N ALA A 274 -10.73 12.76 -12.09
CA ALA A 274 -11.54 11.57 -12.31
C ALA A 274 -13.04 11.83 -12.12
N VAL A 275 -13.40 12.72 -11.18
CA VAL A 275 -14.79 13.16 -10.96
C VAL A 275 -15.26 14.05 -12.11
N GLU A 276 -14.41 14.97 -12.60
CA GLU A 276 -14.75 15.86 -13.72
C GLU A 276 -14.93 15.11 -15.05
N GLN A 277 -14.09 14.10 -15.30
CA GLN A 277 -14.11 13.31 -16.54
C GLN A 277 -14.99 12.05 -16.43
N PHE A 278 -15.75 11.88 -15.34
CA PHE A 278 -16.49 10.65 -15.09
C PHE A 278 -17.58 10.41 -16.14
N PRO A 279 -17.57 9.27 -16.87
CA PRO A 279 -18.59 8.99 -17.87
C PRO A 279 -19.97 8.78 -17.23
N ALA A 280 -20.96 9.62 -17.55
CA ALA A 280 -22.29 9.57 -16.94
C ALA A 280 -23.05 8.27 -17.25
N GLU A 281 -22.86 7.71 -18.44
CA GLU A 281 -23.49 6.47 -18.91
C GLU A 281 -22.43 5.46 -19.37
N GLY A 282 -22.73 4.17 -19.24
CA GLY A 282 -21.88 3.10 -19.76
C GLY A 282 -22.03 1.78 -19.00
N PRO A 283 -21.63 0.65 -19.61
CA PRO A 283 -21.61 -0.62 -18.90
C PRO A 283 -20.51 -0.61 -17.83
N ILE A 284 -20.77 -1.26 -16.70
CA ILE A 284 -19.80 -1.43 -15.59
C ILE A 284 -19.04 -2.77 -15.63
N LEU A 285 -19.43 -3.64 -16.56
CA LEU A 285 -18.87 -4.98 -16.72
C LEU A 285 -18.78 -5.34 -18.19
N ALA A 286 -17.61 -5.80 -18.61
CA ALA A 286 -17.37 -6.37 -19.92
C ALA A 286 -18.19 -7.67 -20.12
N LYS A 287 -18.36 -8.07 -21.39
CA LYS A 287 -18.95 -9.36 -21.73
C LYS A 287 -17.98 -10.49 -21.41
N VAL A 288 -17.98 -10.94 -20.15
CA VAL A 288 -17.15 -12.04 -19.66
C VAL A 288 -17.96 -13.33 -19.46
N PRO A 289 -17.36 -14.51 -19.67
CA PRO A 289 -18.02 -15.77 -19.37
C PRO A 289 -18.25 -15.92 -17.86
N LYS A 290 -19.36 -16.59 -17.48
CA LYS A 290 -19.71 -16.82 -16.06
C LYS A 290 -18.61 -17.58 -15.30
N ILE A 291 -17.94 -18.50 -15.98
CA ILE A 291 -16.77 -19.21 -15.46
C ILE A 291 -15.57 -18.69 -16.21
N ILE A 292 -14.71 -17.99 -15.48
CA ILE A 292 -13.47 -17.47 -16.00
C ILE A 292 -12.48 -18.62 -16.19
N LYS A 293 -11.99 -18.77 -17.40
CA LYS A 293 -10.91 -19.71 -17.75
C LYS A 293 -9.86 -18.92 -18.50
N ALA A 294 -8.75 -18.60 -17.83
CA ALA A 294 -7.63 -17.97 -18.48
C ALA A 294 -7.02 -18.95 -19.50
N PRO A 295 -6.60 -18.49 -20.69
CA PRO A 295 -5.94 -19.36 -21.66
C PRO A 295 -4.64 -19.93 -21.10
N LYS A 296 -4.19 -21.05 -21.66
CA LYS A 296 -2.91 -21.65 -21.28
C LYS A 296 -1.76 -20.67 -21.56
N GLY A 297 -0.94 -20.41 -20.56
CA GLY A 297 0.16 -19.46 -20.67
C GLY A 297 0.53 -18.86 -19.31
N GLU A 298 1.41 -17.87 -19.36
CA GLU A 298 1.86 -17.11 -18.20
C GLU A 298 1.65 -15.61 -18.42
N ALA A 299 1.37 -14.91 -17.33
CA ALA A 299 1.38 -13.45 -17.31
C ALA A 299 1.96 -12.96 -15.98
N PHE A 300 2.72 -11.87 -16.07
CA PHE A 300 3.14 -11.09 -14.92
C PHE A 300 2.68 -9.66 -15.15
N VAL A 301 1.81 -9.17 -14.28
CA VAL A 301 1.39 -7.77 -14.27
C VAL A 301 1.83 -7.10 -12.99
N ARG A 302 1.98 -5.78 -13.04
CA ARG A 302 2.41 -4.96 -11.93
C ARG A 302 1.55 -3.71 -11.85
N ILE A 303 1.27 -3.27 -10.64
CA ILE A 303 0.57 -2.02 -10.36
C ILE A 303 1.22 -1.32 -9.17
N GLU A 304 0.96 -0.03 -9.00
CA GLU A 304 1.50 0.75 -7.89
C GLU A 304 0.52 0.71 -6.70
N SER A 305 0.84 -0.05 -5.65
CA SER A 305 0.12 0.01 -4.37
C SER A 305 0.60 1.19 -3.53
N PRO A 306 -0.11 1.56 -2.44
CA PRO A 306 0.35 2.62 -1.52
C PRO A 306 1.71 2.32 -0.86
N ARG A 307 2.13 1.04 -0.85
CA ARG A 307 3.41 0.59 -0.28
C ARG A 307 4.48 0.34 -1.34
N GLY A 308 4.10 0.36 -2.61
CA GLY A 308 4.99 0.17 -3.75
C GLY A 308 4.45 -0.83 -4.77
N GLU A 309 5.35 -1.38 -5.57
CA GLU A 309 4.98 -2.25 -6.69
C GLU A 309 4.40 -3.57 -6.17
N ILE A 310 3.12 -3.80 -6.41
CA ILE A 310 2.50 -5.10 -6.23
C ILE A 310 2.40 -5.79 -7.59
N GLY A 311 2.86 -7.03 -7.65
CA GLY A 311 2.86 -7.84 -8.87
C GLY A 311 2.07 -9.11 -8.71
N CYS A 312 1.44 -9.57 -9.79
CA CYS A 312 0.75 -10.85 -9.83
C CYS A 312 1.27 -11.66 -11.01
N TYR A 313 1.91 -12.79 -10.70
CA TYR A 313 2.31 -13.82 -11.66
C TYR A 313 1.29 -14.94 -11.63
N ILE A 314 0.78 -15.30 -12.81
CA ILE A 314 -0.15 -16.41 -13.00
C ILE A 314 0.40 -17.31 -14.09
N TYR A 315 0.43 -18.62 -13.81
CA TYR A 315 0.55 -19.64 -14.84
C TYR A 315 -0.76 -20.43 -14.89
N SER A 316 -1.38 -20.47 -16.07
CA SER A 316 -2.64 -21.18 -16.32
C SER A 316 -2.43 -22.36 -17.26
N ASP A 317 -3.12 -23.46 -16.99
CA ASP A 317 -3.20 -24.64 -17.86
C ASP A 317 -4.49 -24.66 -18.73
N GLY A 318 -5.23 -23.54 -18.77
CA GLY A 318 -6.51 -23.43 -19.49
C GLY A 318 -7.74 -23.78 -18.63
N LYS A 319 -7.56 -24.06 -17.34
CA LYS A 319 -8.66 -24.36 -16.41
C LYS A 319 -9.22 -23.10 -15.74
N LYS A 320 -10.22 -23.32 -14.87
CA LYS A 320 -10.90 -22.27 -14.10
C LYS A 320 -10.12 -21.90 -12.83
N GLU A 321 -9.24 -22.80 -12.37
CA GLU A 321 -8.26 -22.58 -11.32
C GLU A 321 -6.89 -22.26 -11.93
N PRO A 322 -6.09 -21.35 -11.34
CA PRO A 322 -4.71 -21.15 -11.75
C PRO A 322 -3.87 -22.38 -11.36
N TYR A 323 -3.00 -22.83 -12.25
CA TYR A 323 -2.04 -23.88 -11.91
C TYR A 323 -1.00 -23.38 -10.90
N ARG A 324 -0.54 -22.13 -11.09
CA ARG A 324 0.32 -21.45 -10.12
C ARG A 324 -0.01 -19.97 -10.07
N LEU A 325 0.00 -19.41 -8.87
CA LEU A 325 -0.13 -17.99 -8.62
C LEU A 325 0.95 -17.54 -7.65
N LYS A 326 1.63 -16.42 -7.93
CA LYS A 326 2.62 -15.80 -7.05
C LYS A 326 2.39 -14.30 -7.01
N PHE A 327 2.34 -13.73 -5.82
CA PHE A 327 2.36 -12.28 -5.66
C PHE A 327 3.78 -11.77 -5.36
N ARG A 328 4.20 -10.70 -6.04
CA ARG A 328 5.31 -9.83 -5.62
C ARG A 328 4.70 -8.78 -4.69
N ARG A 329 5.18 -8.71 -3.45
CA ARG A 329 4.51 -7.98 -2.37
C ARG A 329 5.41 -6.87 -1.83
N PRO A 330 5.05 -5.60 -1.97
CA PRO A 330 5.93 -4.48 -1.64
C PRO A 330 6.39 -4.50 -0.17
N SER A 331 5.51 -4.80 0.79
CA SER A 331 5.91 -4.87 2.21
C SER A 331 7.00 -5.92 2.47
N PHE A 332 6.97 -7.06 1.76
CA PHE A 332 7.98 -8.11 1.92
C PHE A 332 9.37 -7.64 1.48
N TYR A 333 9.47 -7.01 0.30
CA TYR A 333 10.72 -6.49 -0.22
C TYR A 333 11.21 -5.28 0.59
N ASN A 334 10.30 -4.37 0.92
CA ASN A 334 10.62 -3.18 1.71
C ASN A 334 11.11 -3.54 3.13
N LEU A 335 10.63 -4.64 3.72
CA LEU A 335 11.11 -5.11 5.03
C LEU A 335 12.56 -5.62 4.99
N GLN A 336 13.07 -6.07 3.85
CA GLN A 336 14.39 -6.71 3.77
C GLN A 336 15.55 -5.76 4.11
N ILE A 337 15.36 -4.44 3.94
CA ILE A 337 16.39 -3.45 4.30
C ILE A 337 16.46 -3.18 5.81
N LEU A 338 15.45 -3.58 6.59
CA LEU A 338 15.35 -3.26 8.02
C LEU A 338 16.58 -3.66 8.83
N PRO A 339 17.17 -4.87 8.71
CA PRO A 339 18.40 -5.23 9.43
C PRO A 339 19.54 -4.25 9.23
N LYS A 340 19.68 -3.75 8.00
CA LYS A 340 20.73 -2.81 7.62
C LYS A 340 20.44 -1.43 8.20
N LEU A 341 19.19 -0.98 8.20
CA LEU A 341 18.82 0.32 8.76
C LEU A 341 18.96 0.37 10.28
N LEU A 342 18.78 -0.77 10.97
CA LEU A 342 18.86 -0.83 12.42
C LEU A 342 20.29 -0.97 12.94
N LYS A 343 21.22 -1.52 12.14
CA LYS A 343 22.58 -1.76 12.60
C LYS A 343 23.32 -0.44 12.85
N GLY A 344 23.84 -0.28 14.08
CA GLY A 344 24.56 0.91 14.52
C GLY A 344 23.65 2.02 15.08
N GLU A 345 22.33 1.84 15.03
CA GLU A 345 21.36 2.80 15.56
C GLU A 345 21.10 2.58 17.05
N ASN A 346 20.62 3.64 17.70
CA ASN A 346 20.08 3.54 19.06
C ASN A 346 18.75 2.77 19.03
N ILE A 347 18.49 1.94 20.04
CA ILE A 347 17.24 1.19 20.18
C ILE A 347 15.98 2.08 20.15
N ALA A 348 16.07 3.34 20.59
CA ALA A 348 14.97 4.31 20.53
C ALA A 348 14.57 4.70 19.09
N ASN A 349 15.48 4.55 18.12
CA ASN A 349 15.25 4.84 16.70
C ASN A 349 14.62 3.65 15.97
N MET A 350 14.68 2.46 16.54
CA MET A 350 14.14 1.23 15.93
C MET A 350 12.67 1.38 15.51
N ILE A 351 11.85 1.98 16.37
CA ILE A 351 10.42 2.18 16.11
C ILE A 351 10.20 3.22 15.01
N ALA A 352 10.98 4.30 14.99
CA ALA A 352 10.91 5.30 13.93
C ALA A 352 11.29 4.68 12.57
N ILE A 353 12.33 3.87 12.53
CA ILE A 353 12.78 3.19 11.31
C ILE A 353 11.71 2.20 10.83
N LEU A 354 11.21 1.34 11.72
CA LEU A 354 10.17 0.35 11.39
C LEU A 354 8.90 1.01 10.86
N GLY A 355 8.39 2.04 11.55
CA GLY A 355 7.18 2.75 11.15
C GLY A 355 7.34 3.48 9.82
N ALA A 356 8.52 4.04 9.53
CA ALA A 356 8.77 4.74 8.27
C ALA A 356 8.82 3.81 7.04
N VAL A 357 9.20 2.54 7.21
CA VAL A 357 9.16 1.53 6.14
C VAL A 357 7.72 1.21 5.73
N ASP A 358 6.78 1.26 6.69
CA ASP A 358 5.32 1.04 6.51
C ASP A 358 4.99 -0.33 5.91
N ILE A 359 5.11 -1.36 6.75
CA ILE A 359 4.80 -2.73 6.36
C ILE A 359 3.40 -3.13 6.83
N VAL A 360 2.75 -3.99 6.06
CA VAL A 360 1.57 -4.74 6.51
C VAL A 360 1.89 -6.22 6.53
N LEU A 361 1.80 -6.83 7.71
CA LEU A 361 2.25 -8.21 7.91
C LEU A 361 1.42 -9.25 7.16
N GLY A 362 0.14 -8.94 6.88
CA GLY A 362 -0.67 -9.79 6.01
C GLY A 362 -0.11 -9.85 4.58
N GLU A 363 0.58 -8.80 4.15
CA GLU A 363 1.24 -8.73 2.86
C GLU A 363 2.64 -9.36 2.93
N VAL A 364 3.38 -9.17 4.03
CA VAL A 364 4.68 -9.85 4.24
C VAL A 364 4.52 -11.38 4.21
N ASP A 365 3.56 -11.91 4.97
CA ASP A 365 3.45 -13.35 5.24
C ASP A 365 2.43 -14.10 4.38
N GLY A 366 1.55 -13.38 3.66
CA GLY A 366 0.34 -13.89 2.99
C GLY A 366 0.42 -15.25 2.30
#